data_AF-A0A6G0VRI2-F1
#
_entry.id   AF-A0A6G0VRI2-F1
#
_cell.length_a   1.000
_cell.length_b   1.000
_cell.length_c   1.000
_cell.angle_alpha   90.00
_cell.angle_beta   90.00
_cell.angle_gamma   90.00
#
_symmetry.space_group_name_H-M   'P 1'
#
loop_
_entity.id
_entity.type
_entity.pdbx_description
1 polymer ?
#
loop_
_entity_poly.entity_id
_entity_poly.type
_entity_poly.pdbx_seq_one_letter_code
_entity_poly.pdbx_strand_id
1 'polypeptide(L)' 'MSNSHPNCRLFITHGGILSLIEAIYHGVPMLSIPVFGDQAHNSIEAESRGFALYVPYFELTAQAFGTKLQQVLQDPR' A
#
# COMPACT_ATOMS: atom_id res chain seq x y z
N MET A 1 5.76 10.23 -4.97
CA MET A 1 5.84 11.13 -3.80
C MET A 1 7.00 12.09 -3.99
N SER A 2 6.89 13.02 -4.95
CA SER A 2 7.98 13.96 -5.27
C SER A 2 8.34 14.92 -4.12
N ASN A 3 7.53 14.93 -3.05
CA ASN A 3 7.78 15.69 -1.84
C ASN A 3 7.47 14.82 -0.61
N SER A 4 8.50 14.22 0.00
CA SER A 4 8.36 13.43 1.22
C SER A 4 8.10 14.35 2.41
N HIS A 5 6.89 14.25 3.01
CA HIS A 5 6.55 14.98 4.23
C HIS A 5 6.97 14.15 5.45
N PRO A 6 7.69 14.71 6.44
CA PRO A 6 8.19 13.96 7.61
C PRO A 6 7.10 13.37 8.53
N ASN A 7 5.84 13.70 8.27
CA ASN A 7 4.67 13.23 9.03
C ASN A 7 3.79 12.28 8.20
N CYS A 8 4.22 11.89 7.00
CA CYS A 8 3.51 10.90 6.22
C CYS A 8 3.66 9.52 6.88
N ARG A 9 2.55 8.96 7.35
CA ARG A 9 2.54 7.69 8.10
C ARG A 9 2.13 6.48 7.26
N LEU A 10 1.48 6.71 6.13
CA LEU A 10 0.94 5.67 5.27
C LEU A 10 0.70 6.24 3.88
N PHE A 11 1.03 5.44 2.87
CA PHE A 11 0.66 5.72 1.49
C PHE A 11 -0.41 4.75 1.01
N ILE A 12 -1.57 5.29 0.62
CA ILE A 12 -2.61 4.51 -0.05
C ILE A 12 -2.40 4.66 -1.56
N THR A 13 -2.28 3.54 -2.27
CA THR A 13 -1.94 3.52 -3.70
C THR A 13 -2.70 2.44 -4.45
N HIS A 14 -2.83 2.58 -5.76
CA HIS A 14 -3.29 1.49 -6.63
C HIS A 14 -2.25 0.37 -6.84
N GLY A 15 -0.99 0.51 -6.37
CA GLY A 15 0.06 -0.50 -6.56
C GLY A 15 0.81 -0.40 -7.90
N GLY A 16 0.78 0.76 -8.56
CA GLY A 16 1.66 1.02 -9.70
C GLY A 16 3.14 1.01 -9.27
N ILE A 17 4.02 0.41 -10.09
CA ILE A 17 5.41 0.11 -9.72
C ILE A 17 6.22 1.34 -9.28
N LEU A 18 6.03 2.48 -9.95
CA LEU A 18 6.74 3.71 -9.58
C LEU A 18 6.32 4.23 -8.21
N SER A 19 5.02 4.15 -7.90
CA SER A 19 4.49 4.52 -6.59
C SER A 19 5.04 3.62 -5.48
N LEU A 20 5.18 2.31 -5.75
CA LEU A 20 5.80 1.38 -4.80
C LEU A 20 7.28 1.71 -4.57
N ILE A 21 8.04 1.97 -5.63
CA ILE A 21 9.46 2.33 -5.54
C ILE A 21 9.66 3.61 -4.72
N GLU A 22 8.85 4.65 -4.97
CA GLU A 22 8.94 5.90 -4.23
C GLU A 22 8.64 5.72 -2.73
N ALA A 23 7.64 4.92 -2.38
CA ALA A 23 7.28 4.68 -0.99
C ALA A 23 8.34 3.84 -0.26
N ILE A 24 8.91 2.83 -0.92
CA ILE A 24 10.05 2.06 -0.41
C ILE A 24 11.25 2.99 -0.19
N TYR A 25 11.58 3.83 -1.16
CA TYR A 25 12.69 4.78 -1.06
C TYR A 25 12.55 5.74 0.14
N HIS A 26 11.32 6.15 0.45
CA HIS A 26 11.04 7.03 1.59
C HIS A 26 10.72 6.29 2.90
N GLY A 27 10.73 4.96 2.93
CA GLY A 27 10.40 4.17 4.12
C GLY A 27 8.97 4.39 4.61
N VAL A 28 8.04 4.69 3.69
CA VAL A 28 6.63 4.91 4.03
C VAL A 28 5.87 3.60 3.80
N PRO A 29 5.18 3.05 4.83
CA PRO A 29 4.41 1.83 4.65
C PRO A 29 3.23 2.07 3.71
N MET A 30 2.73 1.00 3.10
CA MET A 30 1.73 1.09 2.04
C MET A 30 0.49 0.24 2.31
N LEU A 31 -0.67 0.75 1.87
CA LEU A 31 -1.90 -0.03 1.69
C LEU A 31 -2.37 0.13 0.25
N SER A 32 -2.30 -0.94 -0.55
CA SER A 32 -2.68 -0.89 -1.95
C SER A 32 -4.10 -1.40 -2.24
N ILE A 33 -4.74 -0.80 -3.24
CA ILE A 33 -6.06 -1.19 -3.76
C ILE A 33 -5.91 -1.33 -5.28
N PRO A 34 -5.48 -2.50 -5.78
CA PRO A 34 -5.20 -2.68 -7.21
C PRO A 34 -6.47 -2.65 -8.03
N VAL A 35 -6.52 -1.79 -9.05
CA VAL A 35 -7.72 -1.57 -9.87
C VAL A 35 -7.65 -2.32 -11.21
N PHE A 36 -6.51 -2.27 -11.89
CA PHE A 36 -6.34 -2.92 -13.21
C PHE A 36 -4.88 -3.17 -13.60
N GLY A 37 -4.68 -3.98 -14.64
CA GLY A 37 -3.36 -4.21 -15.22
C GLY A 37 -2.42 -4.99 -14.29
N ASP A 38 -1.18 -4.53 -14.20
CA ASP A 38 -0.10 -5.12 -13.40
C ASP A 38 -0.17 -4.81 -11.90
N GLN A 39 -1.05 -3.88 -11.50
CA GLN A 39 -1.21 -3.40 -10.13
C GLN A 39 -1.45 -4.52 -9.10
N ALA A 40 -2.23 -5.54 -9.48
CA ALA A 40 -2.51 -6.68 -8.59
C ALA A 40 -1.24 -7.51 -8.34
N HIS A 41 -0.48 -7.81 -9.40
CA HIS A 41 0.78 -8.52 -9.29
C HIS A 41 1.79 -7.73 -8.44
N ASN A 42 1.93 -6.44 -8.71
CA ASN A 42 2.81 -5.55 -7.95
C ASN A 42 2.41 -5.47 -6.47
N SER A 43 1.10 -5.45 -6.16
CA SER A 43 0.59 -5.43 -4.78
C SER A 43 0.87 -6.73 -4.04
N ILE A 44 0.69 -7.88 -4.71
CA ILE A 44 1.01 -9.20 -4.15
C ILE A 44 2.51 -9.32 -3.88
N GLU A 45 3.35 -8.92 -4.83
CA GLU A 45 4.80 -8.90 -4.66
C GLU A 45 5.21 -7.98 -3.50
N ALA A 46 4.65 -6.78 -3.42
CA ALA A 46 4.94 -5.84 -2.33
C ALA A 46 4.51 -6.40 -0.96
N GLU A 47 3.37 -7.08 -0.86
CA GLU A 47 2.93 -7.73 0.38
C GLU A 47 3.82 -8.91 0.76
N SER A 48 4.21 -9.75 -0.21
CA SER A 48 5.09 -10.90 0.01
C SER A 48 6.49 -10.50 0.51
N ARG A 49 6.97 -9.32 0.10
CA ARG A 49 8.27 -8.76 0.50
C ARG A 49 8.19 -7.95 1.80
N GLY A 50 6.98 -7.80 2.36
CA GLY A 50 6.76 -7.11 3.63
C GLY A 50 6.47 -5.61 3.51
N PHE A 51 6.57 -4.99 2.33
CA PHE A 51 6.52 -3.53 2.19
C PHE A 51 5.10 -2.93 2.15
N ALA A 52 4.07 -3.74 1.90
CA ALA A 52 2.69 -3.27 1.74
C ALA A 52 1.64 -4.27 2.27
N LEU A 53 0.46 -3.81 2.67
CA LEU A 53 -0.77 -4.61 2.64
C LEU A 53 -1.54 -4.30 1.36
N TYR A 54 -2.44 -5.19 0.94
CA TYR A 54 -3.44 -4.84 -0.07
C TYR A 54 -4.86 -5.28 0.29
N VAL A 55 -5.84 -4.60 -0.33
CA VAL A 55 -7.26 -4.97 -0.35
C VAL A 55 -7.67 -5.17 -1.81
N PRO A 56 -8.09 -6.38 -2.23
CA PRO A 56 -8.60 -6.59 -3.57
C PRO A 56 -9.76 -5.64 -3.88
N TYR A 57 -9.77 -5.00 -5.05
CA TYR A 57 -10.79 -4.00 -5.40
C TYR A 57 -12.22 -4.54 -5.30
N PHE A 58 -12.45 -5.79 -5.71
CA PHE A 58 -13.76 -6.45 -5.63
C PHE A 58 -14.17 -6.85 -4.21
N GLU A 59 -13.25 -6.81 -3.25
CA GLU A 59 -13.48 -7.10 -1.83
C GLU A 59 -13.45 -5.82 -0.97
N LEU A 60 -13.34 -4.65 -1.62
CA LEU A 60 -13.23 -3.37 -0.93
C LEU A 60 -14.54 -3.03 -0.21
N THR A 61 -14.55 -3.22 1.10
CA THR A 61 -15.60 -2.77 2.01
C THR A 61 -15.00 -1.83 3.06
N ALA A 62 -15.83 -1.00 3.70
CA ALA A 62 -15.38 -0.13 4.79
C ALA A 62 -14.71 -0.95 5.92
N GLN A 63 -15.24 -2.15 6.21
CA GLN A 63 -14.68 -3.05 7.20
C GLN A 63 -13.33 -3.64 6.77
N ALA A 64 -13.23 -4.18 5.55
CA ALA A 64 -11.98 -4.75 5.04
C ALA A 64 -10.87 -3.68 4.96
N PHE A 65 -11.21 -2.50 4.45
CA PHE A 65 -10.32 -1.36 4.40
C PHE A 65 -9.90 -0.92 5.80
N GLY A 66 -10.84 -0.71 6.72
CA GLY A 66 -10.55 -0.27 8.09
C GLY A 66 -9.66 -1.26 8.85
N THR A 67 -9.88 -2.56 8.66
CA THR A 67 -9.07 -3.62 9.28
C THR A 67 -7.63 -3.58 8.78
N LYS A 68 -7.42 -3.58 7.45
CA LYS A 68 -6.07 -3.50 6.85
C LYS A 68 -5.38 -2.16 7.16
N LEU A 69 -6.13 -1.06 7.20
CA LEU A 69 -5.64 0.25 7.60
C LEU A 69 -5.11 0.26 9.05
N GLN A 70 -5.86 -0.32 9.99
CA GLN A 70 -5.38 -0.43 11.37
C GLN A 70 -4.15 -1.31 11.47
N GLN A 71 -4.14 -2.44 10.75
CA GLN A 71 -3.01 -3.36 10.73
C GLN A 71 -1.72 -2.66 10.27
N VAL A 72 -1.73 -1.93 9.15
CA VAL A 72 -0.53 -1.24 8.64
C VAL A 72 -0.07 -0.07 9.52
N LEU A 73 -0.99 0.56 10.26
CA LEU A 73 -0.64 1.68 11.16
C LEU A 73 -0.08 1.23 12.52
N GLN A 74 -0.43 0.01 12.95
CA GLN A 74 0.03 -0.57 14.22
C GLN A 74 1.35 -1.33 14.06
N ASP A 75 1.55 -1.96 12.91
CA ASP A 75 2.77 -2.67 12.55
C ASP A 75 3.31 -2.10 11.22
N PRO A 76 4.02 -0.96 11.27
CA PRO A 76 4.74 -0.45 10.12
C PRO A 76 5.89 -1.43 9.82
N ARG A 77 5.63 -2.32 8.86
CA ARG A 77 6.59 -3.32 8.35
C ARG A 77 7.80 -2.70 7.66
#